data_AF-A0A9E0VM55-F1
#
_entry.id   AF-A0A9E0VM55-F1
#
_cell.length_a   1.000
_cell.length_b   1.000
_cell.length_c   1.000
_cell.angle_alpha   90.00
_cell.angle_beta   90.00
_cell.angle_gamma   90.00
#
_symmetry.space_group_name_H-M   'P 1'
#
loop_
_entity.id
_entity.type
_entity.pdbx_description
1 polymer ?
#
loop_
_entity_poly.entity_id
_entity_poly.type
_entity_poly.pdbx_seq_one_letter_code
_entity_poly.pdbx_strand_id
1 'polypeptide(L)' 'YNVAAAEKDHATTNMLQWFIDEQVEEEQNVIEILDQLKLIGDKGQGVFMLNKELSTRVFVDATKTA' A
#
# COMPACT_ATOMS: atom_id res chain seq x y z
N TYR A 1 5.02 -1.12 -17.22
CA TYR A 1 5.58 0.19 -17.60
C TYR A 1 6.66 0.06 -18.67
N ASN A 2 7.78 -0.61 -18.39
CA ASN A 2 8.95 -0.67 -19.31
C ASN A 2 8.64 -1.15 -20.74
N VAL A 3 7.79 -2.17 -20.90
CA VAL A 3 7.38 -2.66 -22.22
C VAL A 3 6.56 -1.60 -22.98
N ALA A 4 5.53 -1.04 -22.35
CA ALA A 4 4.71 0.02 -22.93
C ALA A 4 5.54 1.27 -23.30
N ALA A 5 6.49 1.66 -22.46
CA ALA A 5 7.39 2.77 -22.73
C ALA A 5 8.30 2.48 -23.94
N ALA A 6 8.85 1.26 -24.04
CA ALA A 6 9.69 0.84 -25.16
C ALA A 6 8.92 0.79 -26.49
N GLU A 7 7.63 0.41 -26.43
CA GLU A 7 6.72 0.39 -27.58
C GLU A 7 6.11 1.77 -27.90
N LYS A 8 6.44 2.81 -27.12
CA LYS A 8 5.86 4.16 -27.21
C LYS A 8 4.33 4.17 -27.04
N ASP A 9 3.78 3.20 -26.31
CA ASP A 9 2.38 3.20 -25.89
C ASP A 9 2.21 4.13 -24.68
N HIS A 10 1.98 5.41 -24.99
CA HIS A 10 1.78 6.45 -23.99
C HIS A 10 0.48 6.29 -23.19
N ALA A 11 -0.56 5.68 -23.79
CA ALA A 11 -1.83 5.48 -23.10
C ALA A 11 -1.68 4.45 -21.98
N THR A 12 -1.06 3.30 -22.30
CA THR A 12 -0.78 2.26 -21.30
C THR A 12 0.25 2.73 -20.28
N THR A 13 1.24 3.53 -20.68
CA THR A 13 2.21 4.11 -19.74
C THR A 13 1.52 5.01 -18.71
N ASN A 14 0.63 5.90 -19.14
CA ASN A 14 -0.13 6.78 -18.24
C ASN A 14 -1.06 5.98 -17.31
N MET A 15 -1.74 4.95 -17.84
CA MET A 15 -2.57 4.06 -17.02
C MET A 15 -1.74 3.39 -15.92
N LEU A 16 -0.57 2.83 -16.28
CA LEU A 16 0.30 2.11 -15.35
C LEU A 16 0.98 3.01 -14.32
N GLN A 17 1.07 4.32 -14.56
CA GLN A 17 1.63 5.25 -13.59
C GLN A 17 0.81 5.25 -12.29
N TRP A 18 -0.52 5.31 -12.40
CA TRP A 18 -1.40 5.23 -11.22
C TRP A 18 -1.18 3.92 -10.44
N PHE A 19 -1.09 2.79 -11.14
CA PHE A 19 -0.81 1.50 -10.49
C PHE A 19 0.54 1.50 -9.75
N ILE A 20 1.57 2.12 -10.33
CA ILE A 20 2.88 2.20 -9.66
C ILE A 20 2.79 3.04 -8.40
N ASP A 21 2.16 4.20 -8.49
CA ASP A 21 2.02 5.11 -7.36
C ASP A 21 1.21 4.44 -6.23
N GLU A 22 0.12 3.75 -6.57
CA GLU A 22 -0.69 2.96 -5.62
C GLU A 22 0.16 1.86 -4.96
N GLN A 23 0.95 1.10 -5.73
CA GLN A 23 1.78 0.05 -5.14
C GLN A 23 2.84 0.59 -4.18
N VAL A 24 3.39 1.79 -4.41
CA VAL A 24 4.34 2.42 -3.48
C VAL A 24 3.65 2.70 -2.14
N GLU A 25 2.42 3.22 -2.16
CA GLU A 25 1.65 3.47 -0.94
C GLU A 25 1.25 2.17 -0.24
N GLU A 26 0.80 1.16 -0.98
CA GLU A 26 0.43 -0.16 -0.42
C GLU A 26 1.62 -0.85 0.24
N GLU A 27 2.79 -0.87 -0.41
CA GLU A 27 4.00 -1.50 0.13
C GLU A 27 4.48 -0.78 1.40
N GLN A 28 4.47 0.56 1.42
CA GLN A 28 4.82 1.34 2.59
C GLN A 28 3.90 1.01 3.78
N ASN A 29 2.59 0.92 3.56
CA ASN A 29 1.63 0.56 4.60
C ASN A 29 1.92 -0.85 5.19
N VAL A 30 2.22 -1.82 4.33
CA VAL A 30 2.57 -3.18 4.77
C VAL A 30 3.85 -3.19 5.58
N ILE A 31 4.89 -2.46 5.13
CA ILE A 31 6.17 -2.36 5.84
C ILE A 31 5.98 -1.78 7.24
N GLU A 32 5.19 -0.73 7.38
CA GLU A 32 4.90 -0.11 8.69
C GLU A 32 4.25 -1.09 9.67
N ILE A 33 3.27 -1.88 9.20
CA ILE A 33 2.62 -2.92 10.03
C ILE A 33 3.62 -4.01 10.41
N LEU A 34 4.47 -4.44 9.47
CA LEU A 34 5.50 -5.43 9.75
C LEU A 34 6.50 -4.92 10.79
N ASP A 35 6.87 -3.65 10.73
CA ASP A 35 7.79 -3.04 11.70
C ASP A 35 7.14 -2.90 13.09
N GLN A 36 5.84 -2.57 13.16
CA GLN A 36 5.08 -2.62 14.41
C GLN A 36 5.04 -4.05 14.99
N LEU A 37 4.82 -5.07 14.15
CA LEU A 37 4.84 -6.47 14.58
C LEU A 37 6.21 -6.89 15.10
N LYS A 38 7.31 -6.50 14.42
CA LYS A 38 8.69 -6.74 14.90
C LYS A 38 8.94 -6.08 16.25
N LEU A 39 8.45 -4.86 16.45
CA LEU A 39 8.59 -4.13 17.72
C LEU A 39 7.80 -4.80 18.86
N ILE A 40 6.62 -5.34 18.56
CA ILE A 40 5.78 -6.08 19.53
C ILE A 40 6.48 -7.38 19.96
N GLY A 41 7.07 -8.13 19.03
CA GLY A 41 7.64 -9.45 19.29
C GLY A 41 6.59 -10.43 19.82
N ASP A 42 6.93 -11.19 20.87
CA ASP A 42 6.04 -12.23 21.43
C ASP A 42 4.99 -11.69 22.44
N LYS A 43 4.83 -10.36 22.53
CA LYS A 43 3.91 -9.72 23.49
C LYS A 43 2.49 -9.77 22.96
N GLY A 44 1.74 -10.82 23.31
CA GLY A 44 0.34 -11.02 22.85
C GLY A 44 -0.60 -9.83 23.09
N GLN A 45 -0.42 -9.05 24.16
CA GLN A 45 -1.21 -7.82 24.37
C GLN A 45 -0.93 -6.73 23.32
N GLY A 46 0.32 -6.63 22.84
CA GLY A 46 0.68 -5.71 21.77
C GLY A 46 0.00 -6.08 20.45
N VAL A 47 -0.09 -7.38 20.15
CA VAL A 47 -0.82 -7.87 18.97
C VAL A 47 -2.32 -7.53 19.07
N PHE A 48 -2.92 -7.71 20.24
CA PHE A 48 -4.33 -7.34 20.45
C PHE A 48 -4.58 -5.83 20.26
N MET A 49 -3.67 -4.99 20.74
CA MET A 49 -3.77 -3.54 20.56
C MET A 49 -3.63 -3.13 19.09
N LEU A 50 -2.63 -3.69 18.39
CA LEU A 50 -2.43 -3.44 16.96
C LEU A 50 -3.65 -3.88 16.15
N ASN A 51 -4.22 -5.05 16.44
CA ASN A 51 -5.45 -5.50 15.78
C ASN A 51 -6.62 -4.53 16.00
N LYS A 52 -6.77 -3.99 17.21
CA LYS A 52 -7.80 -2.99 17.51
C LYS A 52 -7.58 -1.70 16.70
N GLU A 53 -6.34 -1.24 16.57
CA GLU A 53 -6.00 -0.07 15.75
C GLU A 53 -6.30 -0.33 14.27
N LEU A 54 -5.85 -1.45 13.72
CA LEU A 54 -6.08 -1.83 12.32
C LEU A 54 -7.57 -1.99 12.00
N SER A 55 -8.41 -2.37 12.98
CA SER A 55 -9.87 -2.45 12.79
C SER A 55 -10.56 -1.10 12.53
N THR A 56 -9.88 0.02 12.83
CA THR A 56 -10.41 1.37 12.59
C THR A 56 -10.09 1.91 11.19
N ARG A 57 -9.29 1.17 10.41
CA ARG A 57 -8.93 1.58 9.04
C ARG A 57 -10.17 1.66 8.15
N VAL A 58 -10.22 2.70 7.34
CA VAL A 58 -11.26 2.91 6.34
C VAL A 58 -10.61 2.85 4.97
N PHE A 59 -11.23 2.13 4.04
CA PHE A 59 -10.81 2.16 2.64
C PHE A 59 -11.12 3.55 2.05
N VAL A 60 -10.07 4.22 1.56
CA VAL A 60 -10.19 5.48 0.83
C VAL A 60 -9.87 5.17 -0.63
N ASP A 61 -10.85 5.40 -1.50
CA ASP A 61 -10.70 5.16 -2.93
C ASP A 61 -10.04 6.38 -3.58
N ALA A 62 -8.73 6.29 -3.81
CA ALA A 62 -7.95 7.37 -4.43
C ALA A 62 -8.45 7.71 -5.84
N THR A 63 -9.05 6.75 -6.55
CA THR A 63 -9.52 6.94 -7.94
C THR A 63 -10.82 7.73 -8.06
N LYS A 64 -11.59 7.85 -6.97
CA LYS A 64 -12.84 8.63 -6.95
C LYS A 64 -12.65 10.12 -6.72
N THR A 65 -11.44 10.54 -6.36
CA THR A 65 -11.14 11.93 -5.98
C THR A 65 -10.45 12.72 -7.09
N ALA A 66 -10.20 12.08 -8.24
CA ALA A 66 -9.57 12.64 -9.44
C ALA A 66 -10.59 12.96 -10.55
#